data_AF-A0A1Q7ZTG3-F1
#
_entry.id   AF-A0A1Q7ZTG3-F1
#
_cell.length_a   1.000
_cell.length_b   1.000
_cell.length_c   1.000
_cell.angle_alpha   90.00
_cell.angle_beta   90.00
_cell.angle_gamma   90.00
#
_symmetry.space_group_name_H-M   'P 1'
#
loop_
_entity.id
_entity.type
_entity.pdbx_description
1 polymer ?
#
loop_
_entity_poly.entity_id
_entity_poly.type
_entity_poly.pdbx_seq_one_letter_code
_entity_poly.pdbx_strand_id
1 'polypeptide(L)'
;MSKRSPVEQEFLESKLEKALDDAWSKVNIALDKTTKSSVDVALEIWLAAEAVEYSSLLFNLTYGLEDLEPPVKIRKGGAAIVLVKDSMELLKRAREGRRKSPTDAYVNLRTAADYLKAAHLDQVKKSTKKRG
;
A
#
# COMPACT_ATOMS: atom_id res chain seq x y z
N MET A 1 17.97 12.39 18.35
CA MET A 1 17.73 12.21 16.90
C MET A 1 18.92 12.76 16.13
N SER A 2 19.69 11.90 15.47
CA SER A 2 20.81 12.35 14.62
C SER A 2 20.24 13.11 13.43
N LYS A 3 20.69 14.36 13.20
CA LYS A 3 20.24 15.14 12.04
C LYS A 3 20.85 14.49 10.78
N ARG A 4 20.01 13.87 9.94
CA ARG A 4 20.45 13.34 8.64
C ARG A 4 21.06 14.45 7.79
N SER A 5 22.05 14.09 7.00
CA SER A 5 22.61 15.03 6.03
C SER A 5 21.58 15.38 4.95
N PRO A 6 21.61 16.58 4.36
CA PRO A 6 20.72 16.94 3.25
C PRO A 6 20.80 15.94 2.07
N VAL A 7 22.01 15.45 1.78
CA VAL A 7 22.26 14.47 0.71
C VAL A 7 21.57 13.14 0.99
N GLU A 8 21.66 12.65 2.22
CA GLU A 8 20.99 11.41 2.64
C GLU A 8 19.46 11.56 2.55
N GLN A 9 18.92 12.71 2.95
CA GLN A 9 17.49 12.98 2.86
C GLN A 9 17.00 13.00 1.41
N GLU A 10 17.72 13.68 0.51
CA GLU A 10 17.37 13.72 -0.92
C GLU A 10 17.42 12.33 -1.57
N PHE A 11 18.41 11.52 -1.20
CA PHE A 11 18.51 10.14 -1.66
C PHE A 11 17.30 9.30 -1.21
N LEU A 12 16.92 9.39 0.06
CA LEU A 12 15.77 8.66 0.61
C LEU A 12 14.44 9.12 -0.02
N GLU A 13 14.25 10.42 -0.22
CA GLU A 13 13.10 10.98 -0.94
C GLU A 13 13.02 10.45 -2.38
N SER A 14 14.15 10.37 -3.10
CA SER A 14 14.19 9.80 -4.45
C SER A 14 13.80 8.31 -4.49
N LYS A 15 14.26 7.53 -3.51
CA LYS A 15 13.89 6.10 -3.39
C LYS A 15 12.41 5.95 -3.05
N LEU A 16 11.90 6.78 -2.15
CA LEU A 16 10.50 6.81 -1.78
C LEU A 16 9.60 7.16 -2.97
N GLU A 17 9.96 8.17 -3.78
CA GLU A 17 9.22 8.55 -4.98
C GLU A 17 9.04 7.34 -5.92
N LYS A 18 10.14 6.66 -6.24
CA LYS A 18 10.13 5.51 -7.14
C LYS A 18 9.28 4.36 -6.60
N ALA A 19 9.35 4.11 -5.29
CA ALA A 19 8.52 3.08 -4.65
C ALA A 19 7.03 3.44 -4.71
N LEU A 20 6.67 4.71 -4.47
CA LEU A 20 5.29 5.18 -4.56
C LEU A 20 4.74 5.12 -5.99
N ASP A 21 5.57 5.39 -7.00
CA ASP A 21 5.20 5.23 -8.42
C ASP A 21 4.96 3.76 -8.77
N ASP A 22 5.84 2.88 -8.33
CA ASP A 22 5.70 1.44 -8.55
C ASP A 22 4.45 0.88 -7.85
N ALA A 23 4.21 1.26 -6.60
CA ALA A 23 3.01 0.91 -5.84
C ALA A 23 1.75 1.43 -6.55
N TRP A 24 1.77 2.67 -7.04
CA TRP A 24 0.65 3.26 -7.78
C TRP A 24 0.33 2.48 -9.06
N SER A 25 1.35 2.11 -9.82
CA SER A 25 1.19 1.30 -11.03
C SER A 25 0.57 -0.06 -10.70
N LYS A 26 1.11 -0.77 -9.70
CA LYS A 26 0.62 -2.09 -9.31
C LYS A 26 -0.79 -2.07 -8.73
N VAL A 27 -1.16 -1.06 -7.95
CA VAL A 27 -2.54 -0.89 -7.46
C VAL A 27 -3.52 -0.63 -8.62
N ASN A 28 -3.13 0.15 -9.63
CA ASN A 28 -3.95 0.31 -10.84
C ASN A 28 -4.15 -1.02 -11.59
N ILE A 29 -3.09 -1.81 -11.75
CA ILE A 29 -3.16 -3.13 -12.40
C ILE A 29 -4.09 -4.05 -11.61
N ALA A 30 -3.92 -4.12 -10.29
CA ALA A 30 -4.79 -4.91 -9.41
C ALA A 30 -6.26 -4.48 -9.53
N LEU A 31 -6.53 -3.16 -9.59
CA LEU A 31 -7.88 -2.62 -9.76
C LEU A 31 -8.51 -3.01 -11.10
N ASP A 32 -7.77 -2.89 -12.20
CA ASP A 32 -8.21 -3.29 -13.53
C ASP A 32 -8.55 -4.79 -13.59
N LYS A 33 -7.62 -5.63 -13.09
CA LYS A 33 -7.78 -7.08 -13.05
C LYS A 33 -8.98 -7.50 -12.20
N THR A 34 -9.15 -6.87 -11.02
CA THR A 34 -10.28 -7.15 -10.12
C THR A 34 -11.60 -6.76 -10.77
N THR A 35 -11.64 -5.65 -11.52
CA THR A 35 -12.83 -5.20 -12.25
C THR A 35 -13.19 -6.17 -13.38
N LYS A 36 -12.19 -6.68 -14.10
CA LYS A 36 -12.38 -7.62 -15.22
C LYS A 36 -12.53 -9.09 -14.81
N SER A 37 -12.44 -9.42 -13.52
CA SER A 37 -12.50 -10.80 -12.99
C SER A 37 -11.51 -11.76 -13.67
N SER A 38 -10.25 -11.35 -13.78
CA SER A 38 -9.17 -12.13 -14.40
C SER A 38 -8.71 -13.34 -13.53
N VAL A 39 -8.04 -14.32 -14.13
CA VAL A 39 -7.54 -15.53 -13.45
C VAL A 39 -6.43 -15.20 -12.43
N ASP A 40 -5.68 -14.12 -12.67
CA ASP A 40 -4.50 -13.74 -11.87
C ASP A 40 -4.79 -12.66 -10.81
N VAL A 41 -6.06 -12.34 -10.55
CA VAL A 41 -6.46 -11.25 -9.63
C VAL A 41 -5.80 -11.38 -8.26
N ALA A 42 -5.71 -12.60 -7.71
CA ALA A 42 -5.09 -12.80 -6.41
C ALA A 42 -3.58 -12.44 -6.42
N LEU A 43 -2.85 -12.79 -7.47
CA LEU A 43 -1.42 -12.48 -7.61
C LEU A 43 -1.21 -10.97 -7.76
N GLU A 44 -2.01 -10.32 -8.60
CA GLU A 44 -1.87 -8.88 -8.85
C GLU A 44 -2.18 -8.04 -7.61
N ILE A 45 -3.18 -8.45 -6.81
CA ILE A 45 -3.45 -7.82 -5.51
C ILE A 45 -2.28 -8.05 -4.53
N TRP A 46 -1.65 -9.22 -4.55
CA TRP A 46 -0.48 -9.51 -3.71
C TRP A 46 0.71 -8.61 -4.06
N LEU A 47 1.05 -8.51 -5.35
CA LEU A 47 2.14 -7.65 -5.82
C LEU A 47 1.90 -6.17 -5.46
N ALA A 48 0.65 -5.71 -5.56
CA ALA A 48 0.28 -4.38 -5.11
C ALA A 48 0.47 -4.20 -3.60
N ALA A 49 0.10 -5.20 -2.79
CA ALA A 49 0.30 -5.16 -1.34
C ALA A 49 1.78 -5.05 -0.96
N GLU A 50 2.64 -5.86 -1.59
CA GLU A 50 4.09 -5.83 -1.35
C GLU A 50 4.71 -4.48 -1.71
N ALA A 51 4.32 -3.90 -2.84
CA ALA A 51 4.84 -2.60 -3.26
C ALA A 51 4.40 -1.45 -2.33
N VAL A 52 3.15 -1.48 -1.85
CA VAL A 52 2.67 -0.49 -0.87
C VAL A 52 3.35 -0.68 0.50
N GLU A 53 3.56 -1.93 0.93
CA GLU A 53 4.29 -2.22 2.18
C GLU A 53 5.75 -1.76 2.11
N TYR A 54 6.43 -2.05 1.01
CA TYR A 54 7.79 -1.56 0.77
C TYR A 54 7.85 -0.02 0.74
N SER A 55 6.88 0.63 0.08
CA SER A 55 6.76 2.09 0.10
C SER A 55 6.57 2.61 1.52
N SER A 56 5.77 1.93 2.36
CA SER A 56 5.57 2.32 3.76
C SER A 56 6.85 2.20 4.58
N LEU A 57 7.68 1.18 4.33
CA LEU A 57 8.97 1.01 5.00
C LEU A 57 9.92 2.17 4.63
N LEU A 58 10.04 2.47 3.34
CA LEU A 58 10.83 3.62 2.89
C LEU A 58 10.28 4.93 3.43
N PHE A 59 8.96 5.09 3.53
CA PHE A 59 8.34 6.28 4.08
C PHE A 59 8.72 6.48 5.55
N ASN A 60 8.61 5.41 6.34
CA ASN A 60 9.03 5.42 7.74
C ASN A 60 10.50 5.83 7.85
N LEU A 61 11.37 5.18 7.08
CA LEU A 61 12.78 5.52 7.04
C LEU A 61 12.96 7.00 6.65
N THR A 62 12.42 7.47 5.53
CA THR A 62 12.58 8.85 5.02
C THR A 62 12.16 9.91 6.02
N TYR A 63 11.09 9.70 6.79
CA TYR A 63 10.55 10.70 7.72
C TYR A 63 10.85 10.42 9.21
N GLY A 64 11.56 9.34 9.52
CA GLY A 64 11.95 8.99 10.90
C GLY A 64 10.76 8.67 11.80
N LEU A 65 9.86 7.79 11.32
CA LEU A 65 8.60 7.44 12.00
C LEU A 65 8.69 6.12 12.77
N GLU A 66 9.88 5.73 13.19
CA GLU A 66 10.19 4.38 13.70
C GLU A 66 9.43 4.05 14.99
N ASP A 67 9.13 5.07 15.81
CA ASP A 67 8.39 4.94 17.07
C ASP A 67 6.86 4.97 16.89
N LEU A 68 6.37 5.16 15.66
CA LEU A 68 4.93 5.12 15.40
C LEU A 68 4.52 3.67 15.18
N GLU A 69 3.71 3.13 16.09
CA GLU A 69 2.84 1.99 15.80
C GLU A 69 1.59 2.53 15.09
N PRO A 70 1.51 2.45 13.75
CA PRO A 70 0.35 2.96 13.04
C PRO A 70 -0.87 2.13 13.47
N PRO A 71 -1.97 2.76 13.92
CA PRO A 71 -3.19 2.03 14.25
C PRO A 71 -3.75 1.42 12.97
N VAL A 72 -3.43 0.15 12.74
CA VAL A 72 -3.91 -0.59 11.58
C VAL A 72 -5.43 -0.72 11.67
N LYS A 73 -6.14 -0.05 10.77
CA LYS A 73 -7.59 -0.21 10.66
C LYS A 73 -7.87 -1.41 9.75
N ILE A 74 -7.99 -2.60 10.32
CA ILE A 74 -8.34 -3.79 9.54
C ILE A 74 -9.84 -3.75 9.23
N ARG A 75 -10.20 -3.42 7.98
CA ARG A 75 -11.56 -3.61 7.48
C ARG A 75 -11.75 -5.09 7.14
N LYS A 76 -12.27 -5.88 8.08
CA LYS A 76 -12.62 -7.28 7.85
C LYS A 76 -13.90 -7.36 7.00
N GLY A 77 -13.89 -8.21 5.95
CA GLY A 77 -15.11 -8.61 5.23
C GLY A 77 -15.55 -7.70 4.08
N GLY A 78 -14.73 -6.77 3.61
CA GLY A 78 -15.01 -6.01 2.38
C GLY A 78 -14.82 -6.87 1.12
N ALA A 79 -15.63 -6.65 0.08
CA ALA A 79 -15.38 -7.25 -1.23
C ALA A 79 -14.02 -6.78 -1.77
N ALA A 80 -13.23 -7.67 -2.38
CA ALA A 80 -11.88 -7.35 -2.87
C ALA A 80 -11.83 -6.07 -3.73
N ILE A 81 -12.82 -5.87 -4.61
CA ILE A 81 -12.90 -4.64 -5.43
C ILE A 81 -13.03 -3.36 -4.60
N VAL A 82 -13.78 -3.39 -3.50
CA VAL A 82 -13.95 -2.24 -2.61
C VAL A 82 -12.64 -1.97 -1.89
N LEU A 83 -11.99 -3.01 -1.36
CA LEU A 83 -10.73 -2.89 -0.65
C LEU A 83 -9.60 -2.36 -1.56
N VAL A 84 -9.51 -2.82 -2.81
CA VAL A 84 -8.53 -2.32 -3.78
C VAL A 84 -8.79 -0.85 -4.13
N LYS A 85 -10.06 -0.45 -4.32
CA LYS A 85 -10.43 0.97 -4.54
C LYS A 85 -10.10 1.86 -3.35
N ASP A 86 -10.44 1.42 -2.14
CA ASP A 86 -10.12 2.15 -0.92
C ASP A 86 -8.60 2.29 -0.73
N SER A 87 -7.83 1.24 -1.06
CA SER A 87 -6.36 1.26 -1.01
C SER A 87 -5.77 2.28 -1.98
N MET A 88 -6.35 2.40 -3.18
CA MET A 88 -5.95 3.39 -4.17
C MET A 88 -6.15 4.82 -3.67
N GLU A 89 -7.31 5.10 -3.08
CA GLU A 89 -7.62 6.42 -2.52
C GLU A 89 -6.69 6.77 -1.35
N LEU A 90 -6.41 5.80 -0.47
CA LEU A 90 -5.45 5.98 0.62
C LEU A 90 -4.02 6.25 0.11
N LEU A 91 -3.58 5.51 -0.92
CA LEU A 91 -2.29 5.74 -1.57
C LEU A 91 -2.21 7.14 -2.18
N LYS A 92 -3.27 7.58 -2.87
CA LYS A 92 -3.36 8.95 -3.40
C LYS A 92 -3.19 10.00 -2.31
N ARG A 93 -3.95 9.87 -1.21
CA ARG A 93 -3.86 10.77 -0.05
C ARG A 93 -2.48 10.77 0.59
N ALA A 94 -1.83 9.61 0.69
CA ALA A 94 -0.47 9.53 1.21
C ALA A 94 0.52 10.29 0.32
N ARG A 95 0.43 10.13 -1.00
CA ARG A 95 1.30 10.86 -1.95
C ARG A 95 1.11 12.37 -1.87
N GLU A 96 -0.13 12.84 -1.81
CA GLU A 96 -0.47 14.27 -1.75
C GLU A 96 -0.15 14.90 -0.38
N GLY A 97 -0.33 14.14 0.69
CA GLY A 97 -0.19 14.59 2.07
C GLY A 97 1.21 14.47 2.66
N ARG A 98 2.12 13.70 2.04
CA ARG A 98 3.39 13.28 2.67
C ARG A 98 4.26 14.38 3.25
N ARG A 99 4.29 15.57 2.66
CA ARG A 99 5.09 16.71 3.15
C ARG A 99 4.36 17.56 4.18
N LYS A 100 3.03 17.50 4.20
CA LYS A 100 2.18 18.30 5.10
C LYS A 100 1.93 17.57 6.42
N SER A 101 1.66 16.27 6.34
CA SER A 101 1.46 15.39 7.50
C SER A 101 2.07 14.02 7.21
N PRO A 102 3.38 13.84 7.46
CA PRO A 102 4.06 12.56 7.24
C PRO A 102 3.41 11.41 8.02
N THR A 103 2.99 11.65 9.27
CA THR A 103 2.33 10.65 10.11
C THR A 103 1.02 10.16 9.49
N ASP A 104 0.14 11.06 9.04
CA ASP A 104 -1.13 10.66 8.43
C ASP A 104 -0.91 9.94 7.10
N ALA A 105 0.05 10.42 6.29
CA ALA A 105 0.43 9.76 5.04
C ALA A 105 0.96 8.34 5.27
N TYR A 106 1.78 8.15 6.31
CA TYR A 106 2.28 6.84 6.71
C TYR A 106 1.15 5.90 7.16
N VAL A 107 0.22 6.39 8.00
CA VAL A 107 -0.96 5.63 8.43
C VAL A 107 -1.82 5.23 7.22
N ASN A 108 -2.01 6.12 6.26
CA ASN A 108 -2.73 5.82 5.02
C ASN A 108 -2.04 4.72 4.20
N LEU A 109 -0.71 4.75 4.04
CA LEU A 109 0.04 3.69 3.34
C LEU A 109 -0.10 2.34 4.03
N ARG A 110 0.02 2.30 5.36
CA ARG A 110 -0.11 1.06 6.13
C ARG A 110 -1.52 0.49 6.02
N THR A 111 -2.54 1.35 6.16
CA THR A 111 -3.95 0.96 5.97
C THR A 111 -4.20 0.42 4.56
N ALA A 112 -3.64 1.05 3.53
CA ALA A 112 -3.75 0.59 2.15
C ALA A 112 -3.11 -0.79 1.95
N ALA A 113 -1.91 -1.04 2.50
CA ALA A 113 -1.27 -2.35 2.44
C ALA A 113 -2.14 -3.43 3.08
N ASP A 114 -2.72 -3.16 4.25
CA ASP A 114 -3.55 -4.14 4.97
C ASP A 114 -4.88 -4.42 4.27
N TYR A 115 -5.47 -3.42 3.60
CA TYR A 115 -6.64 -3.62 2.74
C TYR A 115 -6.32 -4.51 1.53
N LEU A 116 -5.16 -4.32 0.89
CA LEU A 116 -4.72 -5.18 -0.22
C LEU A 116 -4.46 -6.61 0.26
N LYS A 117 -3.81 -6.80 1.42
CA LYS A 117 -3.63 -8.13 2.03
C LYS A 117 -4.96 -8.81 2.32
N ALA A 118 -5.94 -8.07 2.87
CA ALA A 118 -7.28 -8.60 3.12
C ALA A 118 -8.00 -8.98 1.82
N ALA A 119 -7.87 -8.16 0.77
CA ALA A 119 -8.43 -8.44 -0.55
C ALA A 119 -7.80 -9.68 -1.19
N HIS A 120 -6.47 -9.84 -1.07
CA HIS A 120 -5.75 -11.01 -1.54
C HIS A 120 -6.26 -12.29 -0.86
N LEU A 121 -6.36 -12.27 0.48
CA LEU A 121 -6.85 -13.42 1.25
C LEU A 121 -8.28 -13.82 0.88
N ASP A 122 -9.16 -12.85 0.59
CA ASP A 122 -10.53 -13.13 0.07
C ASP A 122 -10.48 -13.85 -1.28
N GLN A 123 -9.65 -13.39 -2.21
CA GLN A 123 -9.53 -13.99 -3.54
C GLN A 123 -8.93 -15.40 -3.50
N VAL A 124 -7.91 -15.63 -2.67
CA VAL A 124 -7.35 -16.97 -2.45
C VAL A 124 -8.40 -17.91 -1.86
N LYS A 125 -9.17 -17.48 -0.86
CA LYS A 125 -10.23 -18.32 -0.27
C LYS A 125 -11.32 -18.69 -1.29
N LYS A 126 -11.69 -17.75 -2.16
CA LYS A 126 -12.68 -17.99 -3.24
C LYS A 126 -12.16 -18.98 -4.28
N SER A 127 -10.88 -18.92 -4.65
CA SER A 127 -10.31 -19.87 -5.61
C SER A 127 -10.19 -21.28 -5.02
N THR A 128 -9.85 -21.42 -3.73
CA THR A 128 -9.82 -22.73 -3.04
C THR A 128 -11.21 -23.34 -2.92
N LYS A 129 -12.24 -22.56 -2.54
CA LYS A 129 -13.63 -23.05 -2.44
C LYS A 129 -14.25 -23.52 -3.76
N LYS A 130 -13.77 -23.04 -4.91
CA LYS A 130 -14.23 -23.50 -6.23
C LYS A 130 -13.62 -24.85 -6.65
N ARG A 131 -12.57 -25.31 -5.96
CA ARG A 131 -11.81 -26.52 -6.32
C ARG A 131 -12.10 -27.74 -5.42
N GLY A 132 -12.90 -27.57 -4.36
CA GLY A 132 -13.37 -28.65 -3.49
C GLY A 132 -14.88 -28.82 -3.63
#